data_AF-A0MLW6-F1
#
_entry.id   AF-A0MLW6-F1
#
_cell.length_a   1.000
_cell.length_b   1.000
_cell.length_c   1.000
_cell.angle_alpha   90.00
_cell.angle_beta   90.00
_cell.angle_gamma   90.00
#
_symmetry.space_group_name_H-M   'P 1'
#
loop_
_entity.id
_entity.type
_entity.pdbx_description
1 polymer ?
#
loop_
_entity_poly.entity_id
_entity_poly.type
_entity_poly.pdbx_seq_one_letter_code
_entity_poly.pdbx_strand_id
1 'polypeptide(L)'
;MIGSGNNKDCEEWFFDRIVRGRPVLIPGSGMHLTNIAHVRDLSSMLTLAVQNPAAASGHIFNCVSDRAVTLDGMARLCAKAAGTSVEIVHYDPKAVGVDAKKAFPFRNMHFYAEPRAAKEILGWSATTNLPEDLKERFEEYVKIGRDKKEMKFELDDKILESLKVPVAA
;
A
#
# COMPACT_ATOMS: atom_id res chain seq x y z
N MET A 1 -5.11 0.19 -4.82
CA MET A 1 -5.06 -0.89 -5.83
C MET A 1 -3.60 -1.24 -6.05
N ILE A 2 -3.29 -2.51 -6.28
CA ILE A 2 -1.95 -3.01 -6.63
C ILE A 2 -2.04 -3.94 -7.85
N GLY A 3 -0.89 -4.27 -8.42
CA GLY A 3 -0.74 -5.19 -9.54
C GLY A 3 0.16 -4.62 -10.63
N SER A 4 0.50 -5.48 -11.60
CA SER A 4 1.36 -5.09 -12.73
C SER A 4 0.75 -3.93 -13.52
N GLY A 5 1.59 -2.96 -13.91
CA GLY A 5 1.15 -1.76 -14.63
C GLY A 5 0.48 -0.69 -13.78
N ASN A 6 0.57 -0.76 -12.45
CA ASN A 6 0.10 0.32 -11.57
C ASN A 6 0.84 1.63 -11.89
N ASN A 7 0.09 2.73 -12.04
CA ASN A 7 0.65 4.04 -12.40
C ASN A 7 1.11 4.88 -11.20
N LYS A 8 0.89 4.38 -9.98
CA LYS A 8 1.32 5.02 -8.74
C LYS A 8 2.31 4.13 -8.02
N ASP A 9 3.44 4.73 -7.67
CA ASP A 9 4.52 4.12 -6.89
C ASP A 9 4.12 3.99 -5.40
N CYS A 10 3.06 3.26 -5.09
CA CYS A 10 2.64 3.07 -3.69
C CYS A 10 3.53 2.01 -3.01
N GLU A 11 3.67 0.84 -3.62
CA GLU A 11 4.49 -0.26 -3.10
C GLU A 11 5.98 0.05 -3.25
N GLU A 12 6.37 0.63 -4.39
CA GLU A 12 7.73 1.09 -4.64
C GLU A 12 8.19 2.10 -3.62
N TRP A 13 7.31 2.98 -3.13
CA TRP A 13 7.68 3.94 -2.09
C TRP A 13 8.18 3.23 -0.83
N PHE A 14 7.61 2.08 -0.45
CA PHE A 14 8.12 1.27 0.67
C PHE A 14 9.39 0.53 0.27
N PHE A 15 9.39 -0.18 -0.88
CA PHE A 15 10.54 -0.95 -1.33
C PHE A 15 11.79 -0.08 -1.48
N ASP A 16 11.65 1.13 -2.01
CA ASP A 16 12.76 2.07 -2.23
C ASP A 16 13.52 2.37 -0.93
N ARG A 17 12.81 2.46 0.20
CA ARG A 17 13.41 2.66 1.53
C ARG A 17 13.98 1.37 2.11
N ILE A 18 13.19 0.30 2.04
CA ILE A 18 13.53 -1.01 2.61
C ILE A 18 14.81 -1.59 1.99
N VAL A 19 14.95 -1.60 0.67
CA VAL A 19 16.14 -2.18 0.00
C VAL A 19 17.41 -1.37 0.21
N ARG A 20 17.26 -0.10 0.64
CA ARG A 20 18.37 0.82 0.96
C ARG A 20 18.64 0.89 2.47
N GLY A 21 18.03 0.02 3.27
CA GLY A 21 18.22 0.00 4.73
C GLY A 21 17.73 1.26 5.43
N ARG A 22 16.84 2.04 4.79
CA ARG A 22 16.30 3.28 5.35
C ARG A 22 15.03 2.99 6.16
N PRO A 23 14.78 3.74 7.25
CA PRO A 23 13.52 3.61 7.98
C PRO A 23 12.34 4.04 7.09
N VAL A 24 11.19 3.41 7.32
CA VAL A 24 9.93 3.81 6.72
C VAL A 24 9.25 4.84 7.62
N LEU A 25 9.10 6.06 7.11
CA LEU A 25 8.51 7.18 7.85
C LEU A 25 6.99 7.18 7.70
N ILE A 26 6.27 6.89 8.78
CA ILE A 26 4.80 6.83 8.75
C ILE A 26 4.23 8.00 9.58
N PRO A 27 3.39 8.87 8.98
CA PRO A 27 2.78 9.96 9.72
C PRO A 27 1.75 9.43 10.72
N GLY A 28 1.73 9.98 11.94
CA GLY A 28 0.84 9.54 13.01
C GLY A 28 1.22 8.16 13.57
N SER A 29 0.24 7.41 14.07
CA SER A 29 0.48 6.12 14.75
C SER A 29 0.71 4.92 13.83
N GLY A 30 0.47 5.08 12.52
CA GLY A 30 0.52 3.98 11.56
C GLY A 30 -0.56 2.89 11.70
N MET A 31 -1.46 3.02 12.68
CA MET A 31 -2.56 2.07 12.93
C MET A 31 -3.79 2.27 12.06
N HIS A 32 -3.78 3.28 11.20
CA HIS A 32 -4.86 3.51 10.24
C HIS A 32 -5.01 2.32 9.29
N LEU A 33 -6.25 1.87 9.12
CA LEU A 33 -6.60 0.76 8.24
C LEU A 33 -6.82 1.26 6.82
N THR A 34 -6.26 0.55 5.84
CA THR A 34 -6.52 0.77 4.42
C THR A 34 -6.83 -0.54 3.71
N ASN A 35 -7.77 -0.53 2.76
CA ASN A 35 -7.87 -1.65 1.82
C ASN A 35 -6.79 -1.53 0.75
N ILE A 36 -6.09 -2.64 0.51
CA ILE A 36 -5.23 -2.81 -0.64
C ILE A 36 -5.82 -3.93 -1.48
N ALA A 37 -6.36 -3.58 -2.64
CA ALA A 37 -7.02 -4.52 -3.54
C ALA A 37 -6.17 -4.78 -4.78
N HIS A 38 -6.00 -6.05 -5.14
CA HIS A 38 -5.33 -6.42 -6.39
C HIS A 38 -6.26 -6.15 -7.58
N VAL A 39 -5.70 -5.66 -8.70
CA VAL A 39 -6.47 -5.33 -9.90
C VAL A 39 -7.27 -6.52 -10.46
N ARG A 40 -6.73 -7.75 -10.38
CA ARG A 40 -7.43 -9.01 -10.74
C ARG A 40 -8.75 -9.20 -9.99
N ASP A 41 -8.78 -8.90 -8.70
CA ASP A 41 -9.97 -9.07 -7.88
C ASP A 41 -10.99 -7.94 -8.13
N LEU A 42 -10.50 -6.73 -8.41
CA LEU A 42 -11.38 -5.63 -8.79
C LEU A 42 -12.02 -5.86 -10.17
N SER A 43 -11.24 -6.33 -11.15
CA SER A 43 -11.77 -6.63 -12.47
C SER A 43 -12.73 -7.81 -12.47
N SER A 44 -12.52 -8.81 -11.60
CA SER A 44 -13.45 -9.92 -11.45
C SER A 44 -14.81 -9.49 -10.87
N MET A 45 -14.84 -8.56 -9.91
CA MET A 45 -16.10 -7.97 -9.44
C MET A 45 -16.86 -7.25 -10.55
N LEU A 46 -16.17 -6.40 -11.32
CA LEU A 46 -16.76 -5.67 -12.43
C LEU A 46 -17.31 -6.64 -13.50
N THR A 47 -16.54 -7.68 -13.80
CA THR A 47 -16.94 -8.73 -14.75
C THR A 47 -18.21 -9.44 -14.28
N LEU A 48 -18.31 -9.82 -13.00
CA LEU A 48 -19.50 -10.46 -12.45
C LEU A 48 -20.74 -9.56 -12.51
N ALA A 49 -20.59 -8.25 -12.24
CA ALA A 49 -21.70 -7.31 -12.32
C ALA A 49 -22.23 -7.18 -13.77
N VAL A 50 -21.32 -7.14 -14.76
CA VAL A 50 -21.68 -7.09 -16.19
C VAL A 50 -22.32 -8.40 -16.65
N GLN A 51 -21.84 -9.55 -16.17
CA GLN A 51 -22.37 -10.87 -16.53
C GLN A 51 -23.74 -11.16 -15.89
N ASN A 52 -24.06 -10.52 -14.76
CA ASN A 52 -25.31 -10.72 -14.02
C ASN A 52 -26.11 -9.41 -13.87
N PRO A 53 -26.52 -8.75 -14.97
CA PRO A 53 -27.13 -7.43 -14.92
C PRO A 53 -28.46 -7.42 -14.15
N ALA A 54 -29.22 -8.53 -14.17
CA ALA A 54 -30.46 -8.66 -13.40
C ALA A 54 -30.22 -8.62 -11.89
N ALA A 55 -29.10 -9.18 -11.40
CA ALA A 55 -28.72 -9.15 -9.99
C ALA A 55 -27.98 -7.85 -9.62
N ALA A 56 -27.25 -7.25 -10.56
CA ALA A 56 -26.44 -6.06 -10.31
C ALA A 56 -27.23 -4.74 -10.41
N SER A 57 -28.28 -4.69 -11.23
CA SER A 57 -29.03 -3.45 -11.49
C SER A 57 -29.66 -2.90 -10.21
N GLY A 58 -29.51 -1.59 -9.99
CA GLY A 58 -30.04 -0.90 -8.80
C GLY A 58 -29.19 -1.04 -7.54
N HIS A 59 -28.06 -1.76 -7.59
CA HIS A 59 -27.16 -1.92 -6.45
C HIS A 59 -25.86 -1.10 -6.58
N ILE A 60 -25.30 -0.74 -5.43
CA ILE A 60 -23.98 -0.10 -5.30
C ILE A 60 -23.00 -1.11 -4.72
N PHE A 61 -21.85 -1.29 -5.38
CA PHE A 61 -20.83 -2.25 -4.98
C PHE A 61 -19.53 -1.54 -4.59
N ASN A 62 -19.05 -1.79 -3.36
CA ASN A 62 -17.71 -1.40 -2.97
C ASN A 62 -16.69 -2.33 -3.62
N CYS A 63 -15.92 -1.80 -4.57
CA CYS A 63 -14.85 -2.54 -5.24
C CYS A 63 -13.56 -2.45 -4.41
N VAL A 64 -13.45 -3.29 -3.38
CA VAL A 64 -12.34 -3.31 -2.43
C VAL A 64 -11.98 -4.75 -2.04
N SER A 65 -10.78 -4.97 -1.51
CA SER A 65 -10.45 -6.25 -0.87
C SER A 65 -11.35 -6.48 0.35
N ASP A 66 -11.61 -7.74 0.67
CA ASP A 66 -12.32 -8.12 1.90
C ASP A 66 -11.43 -8.12 3.15
N ARG A 67 -10.16 -7.71 3.00
CA ARG A 67 -9.21 -7.49 4.09
C ARG A 67 -8.69 -6.07 4.07
N ALA A 68 -8.38 -5.56 5.26
CA ALA A 68 -7.67 -4.30 5.45
C ALA A 68 -6.31 -4.58 6.11
N VAL A 69 -5.38 -3.67 5.92
CA VAL A 69 -4.05 -3.68 6.54
C VAL A 69 -3.81 -2.34 7.23
N THR A 70 -3.06 -2.34 8.33
CA THR A 70 -2.57 -1.08 8.92
C THR A 70 -1.45 -0.50 8.06
N LEU A 71 -1.16 0.80 8.17
CA LEU A 71 -0.01 1.40 7.48
C LEU A 71 1.31 0.76 7.93
N ASP A 72 1.44 0.47 9.23
CA ASP A 72 2.56 -0.32 9.78
C ASP A 72 2.61 -1.73 9.19
N GLY A 73 1.45 -2.37 9.07
CA GLY A 73 1.31 -3.70 8.49
C GLY A 73 1.77 -3.71 7.03
N MET A 74 1.44 -2.68 6.25
CA MET A 74 1.90 -2.53 4.88
C MET A 74 3.43 -2.48 4.80
N ALA A 75 4.08 -1.64 5.62
CA ALA A 75 5.54 -1.55 5.65
C ALA A 75 6.19 -2.91 6.01
N ARG A 76 5.65 -3.62 7.02
CA ARG A 76 6.14 -4.94 7.44
C ARG A 76 5.92 -6.01 6.37
N LEU A 77 4.79 -5.99 5.66
CA LEU A 77 4.54 -6.91 4.56
C LEU A 77 5.48 -6.65 3.37
N CYS A 78 5.74 -5.39 3.02
CA CYS A 78 6.74 -5.05 2.02
C CYS A 78 8.14 -5.52 2.43
N ALA A 79 8.51 -5.36 3.71
CA ALA A 79 9.81 -5.81 4.22
C ALA A 79 9.95 -7.34 4.14
N LYS A 80 8.88 -8.06 4.52
CA LYS A 80 8.80 -9.50 4.38
C LYS A 80 8.91 -9.95 2.93
N ALA A 81 8.26 -9.25 1.99
CA ALA A 81 8.39 -9.53 0.56
C ALA A 81 9.83 -9.31 0.05
N ALA A 82 10.51 -8.29 0.57
CA ALA A 82 11.91 -8.02 0.29
C ALA A 82 12.91 -8.94 1.03
N GLY A 83 12.43 -9.88 1.84
CA GLY A 83 13.28 -10.80 2.61
C GLY A 83 14.08 -10.13 3.73
N THR A 84 13.65 -8.98 4.24
CA THR A 84 14.35 -8.22 5.28
C THR A 84 13.40 -7.69 6.38
N SER A 85 13.97 -7.01 7.37
CA SER A 85 13.20 -6.30 8.40
C SER A 85 13.10 -4.81 8.07
N VAL A 86 12.20 -4.09 8.74
CA VAL A 86 12.01 -2.66 8.54
C VAL A 86 11.94 -1.95 9.89
N GLU A 87 12.68 -0.86 10.00
CA GLU A 87 12.50 0.14 11.04
C GLU A 87 11.36 1.07 10.61
N ILE A 88 10.38 1.26 11.48
CA ILE A 88 9.28 2.21 11.26
C ILE A 88 9.47 3.37 12.21
N VAL A 89 9.51 4.58 11.68
CA VAL A 89 9.59 5.82 12.46
C VAL A 89 8.28 6.58 12.30
N HIS A 90 7.57 6.75 13.41
CA HIS A 90 6.36 7.54 13.47
C HIS A 90 6.69 9.01 13.71
N TYR A 91 5.95 9.92 13.06
CA TYR A 91 6.15 11.36 13.24
C TYR A 91 4.85 12.15 13.16
N ASP A 92 4.82 13.34 13.78
CA ASP A 92 3.76 14.32 13.58
C ASP A 92 4.13 15.27 12.44
N PRO A 93 3.43 15.22 11.28
CA PRO A 93 3.68 16.10 10.14
C PRO A 93 3.63 17.59 10.49
N LYS A 94 2.77 17.99 11.44
CA LYS A 94 2.65 19.39 11.86
C LYS A 94 3.89 19.83 12.65
N ALA A 95 4.37 18.98 13.56
CA ALA A 95 5.54 19.27 14.38
C ALA A 95 6.83 19.42 13.54
N VAL A 96 6.97 18.61 12.48
CA VAL A 96 8.14 18.66 11.57
C VAL A 96 7.96 19.63 10.39
N GLY A 97 6.80 20.31 10.29
CA GLY A 97 6.53 21.29 9.22
C GLY A 97 6.49 20.69 7.81
N VAL A 98 5.93 19.47 7.67
CA VAL A 98 5.85 18.75 6.38
C VAL A 98 4.40 18.42 6.02
N ASP A 99 4.08 18.53 4.73
CA ASP A 99 2.82 18.03 4.19
C ASP A 99 2.86 16.49 4.08
N ALA A 100 2.08 15.82 4.92
CA ALA A 100 1.97 14.36 4.94
C ALA A 100 1.60 13.77 3.56
N LYS A 101 0.82 14.49 2.74
CA LYS A 101 0.42 14.00 1.41
C LYS A 101 1.58 13.95 0.42
N LYS A 102 2.64 14.74 0.65
CA LYS A 102 3.88 14.72 -0.13
C LYS A 102 4.87 13.68 0.39
N ALA A 103 4.85 13.46 1.70
CA ALA A 103 5.78 12.55 2.37
C ALA A 103 5.34 11.08 2.34
N PHE A 104 4.04 10.80 2.25
CA PHE A 104 3.51 9.44 2.42
C PHE A 104 2.45 9.11 1.35
N PRO A 105 2.49 7.91 0.72
CA PRO A 105 1.65 7.59 -0.45
C PRO A 105 0.18 7.32 -0.11
N PHE A 106 -0.16 7.12 1.17
CA PHE A 106 -1.54 6.86 1.61
C PHE A 106 -2.13 8.01 2.41
N ARG A 107 -3.46 8.02 2.52
CA ARG A 107 -4.18 8.95 3.40
C ARG A 107 -3.93 8.56 4.85
N ASN A 108 -3.56 9.52 5.69
CA ASN A 108 -3.36 9.29 7.12
C ASN A 108 -4.70 9.30 7.90
N MET A 109 -5.57 8.35 7.56
CA MET A 109 -6.89 8.13 8.17
C MET A 109 -7.36 6.71 7.85
N HIS A 110 -8.38 6.20 8.55
CA HIS A 110 -9.05 4.97 8.14
C HIS A 110 -9.67 5.15 6.76
N PHE A 111 -9.28 4.28 5.82
CA PHE A 111 -9.75 4.28 4.44
C PHE A 111 -10.02 2.85 3.99
N TYR A 112 -11.12 2.30 4.50
CA TYR A 112 -11.53 0.94 4.17
C TYR A 112 -13.06 0.83 4.04
N ALA A 113 -13.49 -0.21 3.35
CA ALA A 113 -14.85 -0.65 3.19
C ALA A 113 -14.85 -2.20 3.10
N GLU A 114 -16.03 -2.78 2.91
CA GLU A 114 -16.20 -4.21 2.67
C GLU A 114 -16.92 -4.45 1.33
N PRO A 115 -16.57 -5.51 0.58
CA PRO A 115 -17.24 -5.87 -0.66
C PRO A 115 -18.49 -6.74 -0.39
N ARG A 116 -19.23 -6.46 0.70
CA ARG A 116 -20.32 -7.32 1.19
C ARG A 116 -21.41 -7.55 0.14
N ALA A 117 -21.88 -6.50 -0.51
CA ALA A 117 -22.87 -6.62 -1.59
C ALA A 117 -22.37 -7.49 -2.75
N ALA A 118 -21.09 -7.39 -3.12
CA ALA A 118 -20.53 -8.24 -4.18
C ALA A 118 -20.49 -9.71 -3.75
N LYS A 119 -20.16 -9.99 -2.49
CA LYS A 119 -20.17 -11.35 -1.92
C LYS A 119 -21.59 -11.94 -1.88
N GLU A 120 -22.54 -11.19 -1.35
CA GLU A 120 -23.89 -11.69 -1.07
C GLU A 120 -24.79 -11.73 -2.32
N ILE A 121 -24.70 -10.72 -3.20
CA ILE A 121 -25.59 -10.58 -4.36
C ILE A 121 -24.99 -11.23 -5.61
N LEU A 122 -23.67 -11.08 -5.82
CA LEU A 122 -22.98 -11.58 -7.01
C LEU A 122 -22.22 -12.89 -6.77
N GLY A 123 -22.22 -13.39 -5.53
CA GLY A 123 -21.44 -14.59 -5.15
C GLY A 123 -19.93 -14.40 -5.29
N TRP A 124 -19.44 -13.15 -5.27
CA TRP A 124 -18.02 -12.86 -5.50
C TRP A 124 -17.15 -13.31 -4.32
N SER A 125 -15.94 -13.77 -4.61
CA SER A 125 -14.89 -14.04 -3.62
C SER A 125 -13.52 -13.58 -4.11
N ALA A 126 -12.70 -13.04 -3.22
CA ALA A 126 -11.31 -12.67 -3.51
C ALA A 126 -10.50 -13.91 -3.92
N THR A 127 -9.61 -13.74 -4.89
CA THR A 127 -8.69 -14.78 -5.36
C THR A 127 -7.24 -14.46 -5.02
N THR A 128 -6.93 -13.22 -4.66
CA THR A 128 -5.57 -12.79 -4.37
C THR A 128 -5.30 -12.64 -2.88
N ASN A 129 -4.03 -12.49 -2.53
CA ASN A 129 -3.58 -12.43 -1.14
C ASN A 129 -2.44 -11.41 -1.04
N LEU A 130 -2.66 -10.32 -0.30
CA LEU A 130 -1.73 -9.19 -0.24
C LEU A 130 -0.26 -9.61 0.05
N PRO A 131 0.05 -10.45 1.04
CA PRO A 131 1.40 -10.98 1.23
C PRO A 131 2.03 -11.65 0.01
N GLU A 132 1.29 -12.43 -0.77
CA GLU A 132 1.81 -13.09 -1.98
C GLU A 132 1.90 -12.11 -3.15
N ASP A 133 0.87 -11.28 -3.32
CA ASP A 133 0.85 -10.22 -4.33
C ASP A 133 2.05 -9.25 -4.17
N LEU A 134 2.46 -8.96 -2.93
CA LEU A 134 3.63 -8.12 -2.66
C LEU A 134 4.96 -8.80 -3.00
N LYS A 135 5.05 -10.14 -2.94
CA LYS A 135 6.24 -10.87 -3.41
C LYS A 135 6.36 -10.77 -4.92
N GLU A 136 5.28 -11.07 -5.64
CA GLU A 136 5.22 -10.92 -7.11
C GLU A 136 5.62 -9.49 -7.50
N ARG A 137 5.09 -8.49 -6.79
CA ARG A 137 5.40 -7.07 -7.01
C ARG A 137 6.87 -6.73 -6.75
N PHE A 138 7.46 -7.30 -5.69
CA PHE A 138 8.87 -7.09 -5.37
C PHE A 138 9.80 -7.72 -6.41
N GLU A 139 9.44 -8.89 -6.95
CA GLU A 139 10.17 -9.52 -8.05
C GLU A 139 10.16 -8.65 -9.31
N GLU A 140 9.01 -8.07 -9.67
CA GLU A 140 8.92 -7.10 -10.77
C GLU A 140 9.80 -5.86 -10.51
N TYR A 141 9.77 -5.33 -9.28
CA TYR A 141 10.59 -4.18 -8.85
C TYR A 141 12.10 -4.43 -9.03
N VAL A 142 12.59 -5.61 -8.65
CA VAL A 142 14.00 -6.01 -8.84
C VAL A 142 14.30 -6.26 -10.32
N LYS A 143 13.38 -6.90 -11.06
CA LYS A 143 13.56 -7.22 -12.48
C LYS A 143 13.79 -5.98 -13.35
N ILE A 144 13.15 -4.85 -13.01
CA ILE A 144 13.35 -3.57 -13.72
C ILE A 144 14.60 -2.80 -13.24
N GLY A 145 15.35 -3.34 -12.27
CA GLY A 145 16.58 -2.75 -11.73
C GLY A 145 16.37 -1.53 -10.84
N ARG A 146 15.15 -1.29 -10.35
CA ARG A 146 14.84 -0.11 -9.52
C ARG A 146 15.49 -0.20 -8.13
N ASP A 147 15.71 -1.42 -7.64
CA ASP A 147 16.47 -1.71 -6.42
C ASP A 147 17.88 -1.09 -6.44
N LYS A 148 18.51 -1.03 -7.62
CA LYS A 148 19.87 -0.51 -7.83
C LYS A 148 19.93 0.95 -8.28
N LYS A 149 18.78 1.56 -8.58
CA LYS A 149 18.72 2.93 -9.09
C LYS A 149 19.18 3.91 -8.01
N GLU A 150 20.03 4.87 -8.35
CA GLU A 150 20.38 5.95 -7.42
C GLU A 150 19.15 6.85 -7.18
N MET A 151 18.86 7.13 -5.91
CA MET A 151 17.68 7.90 -5.50
C MET A 151 18.02 8.81 -4.32
N LYS A 152 17.40 9.98 -4.26
CA LYS A 152 17.51 10.92 -3.15
C LYS A 152 16.24 10.88 -2.30
N PHE A 153 16.39 11.00 -0.99
CA PHE A 153 15.31 10.94 -0.02
C PHE A 153 15.23 12.24 0.80
N GLU A 154 15.40 13.39 0.14
CA GLU A 154 15.55 14.71 0.79
C GLU A 154 14.44 15.04 1.79
N LEU A 155 13.19 14.67 1.48
CA LEU A 155 12.08 14.89 2.39
C LEU A 155 12.13 13.96 3.62
N ASP A 156 12.58 12.72 3.44
CA ASP A 156 12.78 11.78 4.54
C ASP A 156 13.94 12.24 5.43
N ASP A 157 15.04 12.68 4.82
CA ASP A 157 16.21 13.23 5.52
C ASP A 157 15.81 14.41 6.40
N LYS A 158 15.05 15.36 5.83
CA LYS A 158 14.52 16.51 6.58
C LYS A 158 13.65 16.09 7.78
N ILE A 159 12.81 15.06 7.62
CA ILE A 159 11.98 14.55 8.72
C ILE A 159 12.88 13.93 9.80
N LEU A 160 13.82 13.07 9.42
CA LEU A 160 14.74 12.39 10.35
C LEU A 160 15.62 13.38 11.13
N GLU A 161 16.15 14.41 10.45
CA GLU A 161 16.89 15.51 11.07
C GLU A 161 16.04 16.24 12.12
N SER A 162 14.77 16.53 11.80
CA SER A 162 13.86 17.19 12.74
C SER A 162 13.55 16.33 13.96
N LEU A 163 13.60 15.00 13.83
CA LEU A 163 13.37 14.05 14.92
C LEU A 163 14.65 13.71 15.70
N LYS A 164 15.82 14.18 15.25
CA LYS A 164 17.14 13.80 15.78
C LYS A 164 17.40 12.29 15.74
N VAL A 165 16.81 11.61 14.76
CA VAL A 165 17.05 10.17 14.51
C VAL A 165 18.25 10.05 13.56
N PRO A 166 19.29 9.26 13.88
CA PRO A 166 20.42 9.05 12.98
C PRO A 166 19.96 8.46 11.64
N VAL A 167 20.40 9.04 10.52
CA VAL A 167 20.19 8.48 9.18
C VAL A 167 21.29 7.43 8.95
N ALA A 168 20.93 6.20 8.60
CA ALA A 168 21.90 5.20 8.16
C ALA A 168 22.60 5.70 6.87
N ALA A 169 23.92 5.79 6.91
CA ALA A 169 24.77 6.25 5.82
C ALA A 169 24.84 5.24 4.67
#